data_AF-A0A7S3BFL8-F1
#
_entry.id   AF-A0A7S3BFL8-F1
#
_cell.length_a   1.000
_cell.length_b   1.000
_cell.length_c   1.000
_cell.angle_alpha   90.00
_cell.angle_beta   90.00
_cell.angle_gamma   90.00
#
_symmetry.space_group_name_H-M   'P 1'
#
loop_
_entity.id
_entity.type
_entity.pdbx_description
1 polymer ?
#
loop_
_entity_poly.entity_id
_entity_poly.type
_entity_poly.pdbx_seq_one_letter_code
_entity_poly.pdbx_strand_id
1 'polypeptide(L)'
;MLGLGRRLGARLARYRAPLSRLHSAEVSMGSYRAQGRHERAQVGAARVLDGKRVAAEWLEAIAADVAALPVSCPRPSLAVVHVAHRADSALYVERKREACARVGIDDWSVDLPPAISQAELLRTVRELAADKRVHGLLVQLPLPAHLDEAEILNAIPTCKDVDAFNPVNAGRLAMRGREPAFLPCCPKGMLELLDRSGISVVGKHACVIGSSNTVGNPLSSMLLKRGAAAVTVCDTRQALSEEHRAQLTQISRSADLVVAAVGRAGLVTRSWVRPGAVVLDVGINTEGLVPGEHSADGRPFRVVGDVLHGEVSQVASALTPVPGGVGPMTIAALMQNTLLAAEHARRKQPGGKASKAASQDSHGAGGDGKKFTDPAA
;
A
#
# COMPACT_ATOMS: atom_id res chain seq x y z
N MET A 1 -14.28 18.18 -24.89
CA MET A 1 -14.31 16.71 -24.72
C MET A 1 -13.00 15.97 -25.07
N LEU A 2 -11.83 16.62 -25.25
CA LEU A 2 -10.54 15.94 -25.51
C LEU A 2 -9.43 16.23 -24.48
N GLY A 3 -9.70 17.04 -23.45
CA GLY A 3 -8.73 17.41 -22.41
C GLY A 3 -8.76 16.59 -21.12
N LEU A 4 -9.84 15.84 -20.86
CA LEU A 4 -10.05 15.13 -19.57
C LEU A 4 -9.28 13.80 -19.47
N GLY A 5 -9.12 13.08 -20.59
CA GLY A 5 -8.42 11.79 -20.63
C GLY A 5 -6.91 11.89 -20.38
N ARG A 6 -6.28 13.04 -20.68
CA ARG A 6 -4.83 13.24 -20.52
C ARG A 6 -4.40 13.51 -19.07
N ARG A 7 -5.26 14.12 -18.23
CA ARG A 7 -4.93 14.43 -16.83
C ARG A 7 -5.08 13.22 -15.90
N LEU A 8 -6.03 12.31 -16.16
CA LEU A 8 -6.21 11.06 -15.38
C LEU A 8 -5.19 9.97 -15.78
N GLY A 9 -4.85 9.88 -17.08
CA GLY A 9 -3.82 8.97 -17.57
C GLY A 9 -2.45 9.21 -16.95
N ALA A 10 -2.10 10.47 -16.64
CA ALA A 10 -0.84 10.84 -16.02
C ALA A 10 -0.70 10.44 -14.53
N ARG A 11 -1.81 10.29 -13.79
CA ARG A 11 -1.81 9.80 -12.39
C ARG A 11 -1.75 8.28 -12.31
N LEU A 12 -2.44 7.58 -13.22
CA LEU A 12 -2.30 6.11 -13.37
C LEU A 12 -0.95 5.71 -14.00
N ALA A 13 -0.34 6.55 -14.84
CA ALA A 13 0.97 6.31 -15.44
C ALA A 13 2.12 6.24 -14.41
N ARG A 14 1.98 6.87 -13.23
CA ARG A 14 2.98 6.76 -12.15
C ARG A 14 3.12 5.33 -11.59
N TYR A 15 2.12 4.48 -11.81
CA TYR A 15 2.14 3.05 -11.46
C TYR A 15 2.14 2.13 -12.70
N ARG A 16 2.14 2.69 -13.92
CA ARG A 16 1.98 1.95 -15.17
C ARG A 16 3.08 2.19 -16.21
N ALA A 17 4.11 2.99 -15.93
CA ALA A 17 5.15 3.24 -16.91
C ALA A 17 5.93 1.94 -17.21
N PRO A 18 5.88 1.39 -18.44
CA PRO A 18 6.76 0.30 -18.83
C PRO A 18 8.20 0.83 -18.96
N LEU A 19 9.17 0.07 -18.47
CA LEU A 19 10.62 0.35 -18.47
C LEU A 19 11.26 0.50 -19.87
N SER A 20 10.48 0.50 -20.96
CA SER A 20 10.99 0.47 -22.33
C SER A 20 11.31 1.83 -22.96
N ARG A 21 11.20 2.95 -22.22
CA ARG A 21 11.52 4.31 -22.75
C ARG A 21 12.71 5.01 -22.10
N LEU A 22 13.67 4.25 -21.56
CA LEU A 22 14.96 4.78 -21.10
C LEU A 22 16.16 4.44 -22.02
N HIS A 23 15.94 3.76 -23.15
CA HIS A 23 17.01 3.47 -24.11
C HIS A 23 16.90 4.38 -25.35
N SER A 24 17.38 5.60 -25.21
CA SER A 24 17.98 6.42 -26.29
C SER A 24 18.21 7.84 -25.77
N ALA A 25 19.17 7.97 -24.86
CA ALA A 25 19.88 9.22 -24.64
C ALA A 25 21.36 8.83 -24.55
N GLU A 26 22.11 9.15 -25.60
CA GLU A 26 23.56 9.03 -25.63
C GLU A 26 24.14 9.87 -24.48
N VAL A 27 24.60 9.19 -23.43
CA VAL A 27 25.33 9.84 -22.35
C VAL A 27 26.78 9.99 -22.83
N SER A 28 27.09 11.17 -23.34
CA SER A 28 28.47 11.64 -23.52
C SER A 28 29.19 11.58 -22.17
N MET A 29 30.20 10.71 -22.06
CA MET A 29 31.06 10.59 -20.89
C MET A 29 31.94 11.84 -20.73
N GLY A 30 31.36 12.88 -20.14
CA GLY A 30 32.08 14.02 -19.58
C GLY A 30 32.51 13.74 -18.14
N SER A 31 33.81 13.87 -17.88
CA SER A 31 34.51 13.65 -16.61
C SER A 31 33.73 14.07 -15.34
N TYR A 32 33.24 13.09 -14.58
CA TYR A 32 32.81 13.29 -13.19
C TYR A 32 34.05 13.48 -12.30
N ARG A 33 34.44 14.74 -12.06
CA ARG A 33 35.30 15.08 -10.93
C ARG A 33 34.48 14.97 -9.65
N ALA A 34 34.85 14.00 -8.82
CA ALA A 34 34.34 13.86 -7.47
C ALA A 34 34.70 15.11 -6.64
N GLN A 35 33.71 15.92 -6.32
CA GLN A 35 33.77 16.87 -5.21
C GLN A 35 32.87 16.35 -4.11
N GLY A 36 33.46 15.56 -3.21
CA GLY A 36 32.86 15.24 -1.94
C GLY A 36 32.71 16.50 -1.10
N ARG A 37 31.48 16.96 -0.94
CA ARG A 37 31.08 17.73 0.24
C ARG A 37 30.07 16.89 1.01
N HIS A 38 30.55 16.28 2.09
CA HIS A 38 29.67 15.86 3.18
C HIS A 38 29.07 17.14 3.77
N GLU A 39 27.91 17.57 3.27
CA GLU A 39 27.07 18.48 4.03
C GLU A 39 26.72 17.76 5.34
N ARG A 40 27.32 18.22 6.43
CA ARG A 40 26.85 17.88 7.78
C ARG A 40 25.44 18.43 7.89
N ALA A 41 24.45 17.57 7.64
CA ALA A 41 23.05 17.89 7.90
C ALA A 41 22.94 18.32 9.36
N GLN A 42 22.56 19.58 9.56
CA GLN A 42 22.25 20.15 10.86
C GLN A 42 21.11 19.31 11.45
N VAL A 43 21.36 18.65 12.59
CA VAL A 43 20.41 17.71 13.20
C VAL A 43 19.30 18.51 13.89
N GLY A 44 18.34 18.98 13.10
CA GLY A 44 17.05 19.47 13.58
C GLY A 44 16.10 18.31 13.86
N ALA A 45 15.01 18.58 14.59
CA ALA A 45 13.95 17.59 14.78
C ALA A 45 13.41 17.09 13.44
N ALA A 46 13.14 15.78 13.34
CA ALA A 46 12.67 15.12 12.14
C ALA A 46 11.41 15.80 11.59
N ARG A 47 11.32 15.94 10.26
CA ARG A 47 10.09 16.39 9.62
C ARG A 47 8.98 15.37 9.86
N VAL A 48 7.88 15.80 10.47
CA VAL A 48 6.71 14.95 10.68
C VAL A 48 6.04 14.63 9.35
N LEU A 49 5.91 13.35 9.03
CA LEU A 49 5.15 12.85 7.89
C LEU A 49 3.68 12.70 8.29
N ASP A 50 2.95 13.81 8.24
CA ASP A 50 1.53 13.90 8.62
C ASP A 50 0.62 13.16 7.63
N GLY A 51 0.41 11.88 7.89
CA GLY A 51 -0.44 11.03 7.06
C GLY A 51 -1.93 11.37 7.19
N LYS A 52 -2.38 11.97 8.30
CA LYS A 52 -3.76 12.43 8.46
C LYS A 52 -4.08 13.55 7.46
N ARG A 53 -3.22 14.56 7.37
CA ARG A 53 -3.35 15.64 6.38
C ARG A 53 -3.28 15.10 4.95
N VAL A 54 -2.25 14.29 4.66
CA VAL A 54 -2.05 13.75 3.31
C VAL A 54 -3.18 12.81 2.88
N ALA A 55 -3.73 12.01 3.80
CA ALA A 55 -4.89 11.17 3.53
C ALA A 55 -6.16 11.99 3.27
N ALA A 56 -6.37 13.09 3.99
CA ALA A 56 -7.51 13.98 3.75
C ALA A 56 -7.46 14.56 2.31
N GLU A 57 -6.30 15.06 1.88
CA GLU A 57 -6.10 15.54 0.50
C GLU A 57 -6.28 14.43 -0.54
N TRP A 58 -5.91 13.19 -0.21
CA TRP A 58 -6.11 12.06 -1.10
C TRP A 58 -7.59 11.66 -1.20
N LEU A 59 -8.30 11.61 -0.08
CA LEU A 59 -9.74 11.34 -0.04
C LEU A 59 -10.52 12.41 -0.80
N GLU A 60 -10.15 13.68 -0.71
CA GLU A 60 -10.77 14.76 -1.51
C GLU A 60 -10.59 14.54 -3.01
N ALA A 61 -9.38 14.15 -3.44
CA ALA A 61 -9.14 13.81 -4.84
C ALA A 61 -9.97 12.59 -5.28
N ILE A 62 -10.09 11.56 -4.43
CA ILE A 62 -10.92 10.39 -4.70
C ILE A 62 -12.40 10.78 -4.78
N ALA A 63 -12.90 11.62 -3.87
CA ALA A 63 -14.28 12.10 -3.87
C ALA A 63 -14.59 12.86 -5.17
N ALA A 64 -13.66 13.70 -5.64
CA ALA A 64 -13.80 14.38 -6.92
C ALA A 64 -13.83 13.40 -8.10
N ASP A 65 -12.99 12.35 -8.09
CA ASP A 65 -13.00 11.31 -9.11
C ASP A 65 -14.31 10.50 -9.11
N VAL A 66 -14.86 10.19 -7.92
CA VAL A 66 -16.16 9.51 -7.77
C VAL A 66 -17.31 10.40 -8.26
N ALA A 67 -17.32 11.68 -7.89
CA ALA A 67 -18.34 12.64 -8.33
C ALA A 67 -18.30 12.91 -9.84
N ALA A 68 -17.14 12.73 -10.48
CA ALA A 68 -16.97 12.86 -11.92
C ALA A 68 -17.45 11.62 -12.72
N LEU A 69 -17.88 10.54 -12.05
CA LEU A 69 -18.45 9.38 -12.73
C LEU A 69 -19.77 9.76 -13.44
N PRO A 70 -20.04 9.26 -14.66
CA PRO A 70 -21.30 9.50 -15.34
C PRO A 70 -22.49 9.06 -14.48
N VAL A 71 -23.60 9.80 -14.51
CA VAL A 71 -24.83 9.50 -13.76
C VAL A 71 -25.37 8.08 -14.05
N SER A 72 -25.12 7.56 -15.25
CA SER A 72 -25.51 6.20 -15.65
C SER A 72 -24.61 5.10 -15.06
N CYS A 73 -23.50 5.45 -14.40
CA CYS A 73 -22.61 4.49 -13.76
C CYS A 73 -23.08 4.25 -12.32
N PRO A 74 -23.23 2.98 -11.89
CA PRO A 74 -23.39 2.68 -10.48
C PRO A 74 -22.26 3.30 -9.67
N ARG A 75 -22.59 3.80 -8.47
CA ARG A 75 -21.58 4.28 -7.53
C ARG A 75 -20.63 3.14 -7.15
N PRO A 76 -19.33 3.41 -6.94
CA PRO A 76 -18.45 2.41 -6.37
C PRO A 76 -18.97 1.98 -4.99
N SER A 77 -18.69 0.75 -4.60
CA SER A 77 -19.22 0.19 -3.37
C SER A 77 -18.20 -0.73 -2.70
N LEU A 78 -18.20 -0.74 -1.38
CA LEU A 78 -17.31 -1.52 -0.56
C LEU A 78 -18.11 -2.34 0.45
N ALA A 79 -17.92 -3.65 0.44
CA ALA A 79 -18.37 -4.53 1.50
C ALA A 79 -17.21 -4.84 2.46
N VAL A 80 -17.38 -4.51 3.73
CA VAL A 80 -16.47 -4.91 4.81
C VAL A 80 -17.15 -5.97 5.67
N VAL A 81 -16.61 -7.18 5.68
CA VAL A 81 -17.06 -8.26 6.57
C VAL A 81 -16.27 -8.17 7.86
N HIS A 82 -16.94 -7.88 8.96
CA HIS A 82 -16.32 -7.71 10.28
C HIS A 82 -16.86 -8.74 11.26
N VAL A 83 -15.96 -9.56 11.82
CA VAL A 83 -16.30 -10.49 12.92
C VAL A 83 -15.91 -9.83 14.24
N ALA A 84 -16.92 -9.37 14.98
CA ALA A 84 -16.76 -8.48 16.12
C ALA A 84 -16.18 -9.20 17.35
N HIS A 85 -14.86 -9.40 17.36
CA HIS A 85 -14.15 -10.09 18.46
C HIS A 85 -13.15 -9.22 19.22
N ARG A 86 -12.83 -8.01 18.72
CA ARG A 86 -11.93 -7.05 19.38
C ARG A 86 -12.43 -5.61 19.28
N ALA A 87 -12.08 -4.79 20.28
CA ALA A 87 -12.49 -3.39 20.34
C ALA A 87 -11.71 -2.49 19.35
N ASP A 88 -10.43 -2.78 19.12
CA ASP A 88 -9.57 -2.00 18.22
C ASP A 88 -9.95 -2.16 16.74
N SER A 89 -10.46 -3.33 16.33
CA SER A 89 -10.98 -3.54 14.98
C SER A 89 -12.23 -2.72 14.70
N ALA A 90 -13.10 -2.50 15.70
CA ALA A 90 -14.34 -1.75 15.54
C ALA A 90 -14.08 -0.28 15.17
N LEU A 91 -13.13 0.38 15.84
CA LEU A 91 -12.75 1.75 15.49
C LEU A 91 -12.23 1.83 14.05
N TYR A 92 -11.44 0.85 13.61
CA TYR A 92 -10.91 0.83 12.24
C TYR A 92 -12.01 0.63 11.19
N VAL A 93 -13.00 -0.21 11.47
CA VAL A 93 -14.18 -0.40 10.60
C VAL A 93 -15.00 0.89 10.53
N GLU A 94 -15.25 1.56 11.65
CA GLU A 94 -15.98 2.82 11.67
C GLU A 94 -15.29 3.89 10.81
N ARG A 95 -13.96 4.02 10.92
CA ARG A 95 -13.19 4.95 10.07
C ARG A 95 -13.28 4.60 8.58
N LYS A 96 -13.43 3.32 8.21
CA LYS A 96 -13.68 2.92 6.81
C LYS A 96 -15.06 3.37 6.35
N ARG A 97 -16.10 3.22 7.19
CA ARG A 97 -17.47 3.68 6.90
C ARG A 97 -17.53 5.19 6.71
N GLU A 98 -16.92 5.94 7.62
CA GLU A 98 -16.78 7.40 7.51
C GLU A 98 -16.08 7.80 6.19
N ALA A 99 -15.02 7.10 5.82
CA ALA A 99 -14.30 7.37 4.57
C ALA A 99 -15.16 7.06 3.33
N CYS A 100 -15.91 5.94 3.32
CA CYS A 100 -16.86 5.62 2.25
C CYS A 100 -17.87 6.76 2.05
N ALA A 101 -18.51 7.20 3.14
CA ALA A 101 -19.46 8.31 3.11
C ALA A 101 -18.82 9.60 2.58
N ARG A 102 -17.60 9.94 3.05
CA ARG A 102 -16.88 11.14 2.62
C ARG A 102 -16.56 11.15 1.12
N VAL A 103 -16.23 9.99 0.54
CA VAL A 103 -15.85 9.91 -0.88
C VAL A 103 -16.99 9.55 -1.83
N GLY A 104 -18.18 9.28 -1.31
CA GLY A 104 -19.35 8.88 -2.12
C GLY A 104 -19.31 7.42 -2.59
N ILE A 105 -18.69 6.54 -1.79
CA ILE A 105 -18.70 5.09 -1.99
C ILE A 105 -19.83 4.49 -1.15
N ASP A 106 -20.64 3.60 -1.75
CA ASP A 106 -21.72 2.92 -1.04
C ASP A 106 -21.14 1.87 -0.08
N ASP A 107 -21.54 1.94 1.19
CA ASP A 107 -21.12 1.00 2.23
C ASP A 107 -22.06 -0.21 2.32
N TRP A 108 -21.49 -1.40 2.20
CA TRP A 108 -22.15 -2.70 2.27
C TRP A 108 -21.55 -3.55 3.41
N SER A 109 -21.06 -2.89 4.46
CA SER A 109 -20.46 -3.56 5.62
C SER A 109 -21.45 -4.48 6.34
N VAL A 110 -20.94 -5.60 6.84
CA VAL A 110 -21.69 -6.60 7.61
C VAL A 110 -20.93 -6.90 8.90
N ASP A 111 -21.59 -6.69 10.04
CA ASP A 111 -21.08 -7.10 11.34
C ASP A 111 -21.63 -8.49 11.71
N LEU A 112 -20.72 -9.39 12.06
CA LEU A 112 -20.99 -10.80 12.37
C LEU A 112 -20.54 -11.11 13.80
N PRO A 113 -21.24 -12.01 14.51
CA PRO A 113 -20.90 -12.36 15.88
C PRO A 113 -19.56 -13.11 15.94
N PRO A 114 -18.78 -12.98 17.03
CA PRO A 114 -17.50 -13.68 17.18
C PRO A 114 -17.64 -15.20 17.18
N ALA A 115 -18.82 -15.73 17.53
CA ALA A 115 -19.11 -17.16 17.54
C ALA A 115 -19.52 -17.74 16.16
N ILE A 116 -19.50 -16.94 15.09
CA ILE A 116 -19.85 -17.41 13.74
C ILE A 116 -19.00 -18.61 13.33
N SER A 117 -19.61 -19.58 12.64
CA SER A 117 -18.89 -20.72 12.09
C SER A 117 -18.13 -20.38 10.79
N GLN A 118 -17.10 -21.18 10.49
CA GLN A 118 -16.35 -21.08 9.22
C GLN A 118 -17.28 -21.14 8.00
N ALA A 119 -18.24 -22.07 8.01
CA ALA A 119 -19.17 -22.29 6.89
C ALA A 119 -20.10 -21.08 6.67
N GLU A 120 -20.61 -20.48 7.76
CA GLU A 120 -21.46 -19.30 7.67
C GLU A 120 -20.70 -18.08 7.17
N LEU A 121 -19.46 -17.87 7.66
CA LEU A 121 -18.61 -16.77 7.20
C LEU A 121 -18.26 -16.91 5.71
N LEU A 122 -17.89 -18.12 5.27
CA LEU A 122 -17.63 -18.40 3.85
C LEU A 122 -18.85 -18.14 2.98
N ARG A 123 -20.05 -18.51 3.45
CA ARG A 123 -21.29 -18.24 2.74
C ARG A 123 -21.50 -16.73 2.57
N THR A 124 -21.39 -15.95 3.64
CA THR A 124 -21.51 -14.48 3.58
C THR A 124 -20.51 -13.86 2.60
N VAL A 125 -19.24 -14.29 2.66
CA VAL A 125 -18.19 -13.81 1.74
C VAL A 125 -18.52 -14.16 0.29
N ARG A 126 -18.99 -15.39 0.01
CA ARG A 126 -19.36 -15.83 -1.34
C ARG A 126 -20.58 -15.09 -1.88
N GLU A 127 -21.58 -14.80 -1.05
CA GLU A 127 -22.76 -14.03 -1.42
C GLU A 127 -22.38 -12.59 -1.84
N LEU A 128 -21.58 -11.91 -1.01
CA LEU A 128 -21.05 -10.57 -1.33
C LEU A 128 -20.13 -10.59 -2.56
N ALA A 129 -19.31 -11.63 -2.70
CA ALA A 129 -18.46 -11.82 -3.86
C ALA A 129 -19.26 -12.00 -5.16
N ALA A 130 -20.42 -12.65 -5.11
CA ALA A 130 -21.30 -12.87 -6.26
C ALA A 130 -22.16 -11.64 -6.62
N ASP A 131 -22.47 -10.76 -5.65
CA ASP A 131 -23.33 -9.60 -5.88
C ASP A 131 -22.65 -8.56 -6.81
N LYS A 132 -23.28 -8.28 -7.96
CA LYS A 132 -22.76 -7.30 -8.94
C LYS A 132 -22.80 -5.86 -8.43
N ARG A 133 -23.55 -5.57 -7.38
CA ARG A 133 -23.60 -4.27 -6.70
C ARG A 133 -22.39 -4.02 -5.81
N VAL A 134 -21.65 -5.07 -5.41
CA VAL A 134 -20.44 -4.99 -4.58
C VAL A 134 -19.21 -4.95 -5.49
N HIS A 135 -18.46 -3.85 -5.48
CA HIS A 135 -17.27 -3.69 -6.31
C HIS A 135 -15.99 -4.11 -5.56
N GLY A 136 -15.84 -3.69 -4.31
CA GLY A 136 -14.76 -4.08 -3.42
C GLY A 136 -15.26 -4.94 -2.26
N LEU A 137 -14.48 -5.93 -1.87
CA LEU A 137 -14.74 -6.81 -0.74
C LEU A 137 -13.47 -6.94 0.11
N LEU A 138 -13.63 -6.79 1.42
CA LEU A 138 -12.59 -6.94 2.42
C LEU A 138 -13.15 -7.71 3.61
N VAL A 139 -12.34 -8.61 4.18
CA VAL A 139 -12.61 -9.23 5.49
C VAL A 139 -11.67 -8.59 6.50
N GLN A 140 -12.21 -8.03 7.57
CA GLN A 140 -11.41 -7.35 8.59
C GLN A 140 -10.63 -8.37 9.42
N LEU A 141 -9.32 -8.19 9.48
CA LEU A 141 -8.40 -9.01 10.26
C LEU A 141 -8.03 -8.34 11.61
N PRO A 142 -7.58 -9.11 12.61
CA PRO A 142 -7.53 -10.58 12.62
C PRO A 142 -8.92 -11.20 12.73
N LEU A 143 -9.08 -12.45 12.30
CA LEU A 143 -10.25 -13.25 12.64
C LEU A 143 -10.04 -13.97 13.99
N PRO A 144 -11.14 -14.37 14.67
CA PRO A 144 -11.07 -15.33 15.75
C PRO A 144 -10.25 -16.58 15.43
N ALA A 145 -9.52 -17.11 16.42
CA ALA A 145 -8.57 -18.21 16.24
C ALA A 145 -9.19 -19.54 15.75
N HIS A 146 -10.51 -19.72 15.90
CA HIS A 146 -11.21 -20.91 15.40
C HIS A 146 -11.56 -20.85 13.90
N LEU A 147 -11.28 -19.73 13.23
CA LEU A 147 -11.54 -19.52 11.81
C LEU A 147 -10.25 -19.63 11.00
N ASP A 148 -10.33 -20.26 9.83
CA ASP A 148 -9.20 -20.32 8.89
C ASP A 148 -9.19 -19.06 8.01
N GLU A 149 -8.36 -18.08 8.38
CA GLU A 149 -8.17 -16.84 7.62
C GLU A 149 -7.79 -17.09 6.15
N ALA A 150 -6.95 -18.08 5.87
CA ALA A 150 -6.48 -18.32 4.51
C ALA A 150 -7.62 -18.82 3.62
N GLU A 151 -8.45 -19.73 4.13
CA GLU A 151 -9.63 -20.20 3.40
C GLU A 151 -10.62 -19.05 3.13
N ILE A 152 -10.87 -18.20 4.13
CA ILE A 152 -11.77 -17.03 3.99
C ILE A 152 -11.25 -16.04 2.93
N LEU A 153 -9.97 -15.65 3.03
CA LEU A 153 -9.38 -14.66 2.11
C LEU A 153 -9.30 -15.21 0.68
N ASN A 154 -9.05 -16.51 0.50
CA ASN A 154 -9.02 -17.15 -0.81
C ASN A 154 -10.40 -17.21 -1.49
N ALA A 155 -11.49 -17.13 -0.73
CA ALA A 155 -12.84 -17.06 -1.29
C ALA A 155 -13.17 -15.71 -1.95
N ILE A 156 -12.36 -14.67 -1.70
CA ILE A 156 -12.55 -13.34 -2.30
C ILE A 156 -12.00 -13.34 -3.74
N PRO A 157 -12.83 -13.02 -4.76
CA PRO A 157 -12.35 -12.92 -6.13
C PRO A 157 -11.28 -11.84 -6.28
N THR A 158 -10.19 -12.15 -6.99
CA THR A 158 -9.07 -11.22 -7.21
C THR A 158 -9.46 -9.85 -7.76
N CYS A 159 -10.58 -9.77 -8.49
CA CYS A 159 -11.12 -8.53 -9.06
C CYS A 159 -11.95 -7.69 -8.08
N LYS A 160 -12.26 -8.22 -6.91
CA LYS A 160 -12.94 -7.53 -5.80
C LYS A 160 -12.08 -7.44 -4.52
N ASP A 161 -10.96 -8.15 -4.46
CA ASP A 161 -9.98 -8.14 -3.36
C ASP A 161 -9.24 -6.80 -3.26
N VAL A 162 -9.92 -5.80 -2.72
CA VAL A 162 -9.40 -4.41 -2.65
C VAL A 162 -8.29 -4.23 -1.61
N ASP A 163 -8.09 -5.19 -0.70
CA ASP A 163 -6.93 -5.20 0.21
C ASP A 163 -5.72 -5.93 -0.38
N ALA A 164 -5.89 -6.58 -1.54
CA ALA A 164 -4.86 -7.32 -2.27
C ALA A 164 -4.19 -8.45 -1.47
N PHE A 165 -4.95 -9.13 -0.59
CA PHE A 165 -4.46 -10.25 0.21
C PHE A 165 -4.60 -11.61 -0.48
N ASN A 166 -5.28 -11.66 -1.63
CA ASN A 166 -5.34 -12.88 -2.42
C ASN A 166 -3.94 -13.26 -2.94
N PRO A 167 -3.51 -14.54 -2.81
CA PRO A 167 -2.19 -14.99 -3.26
C PRO A 167 -1.88 -14.68 -4.73
N VAL A 168 -2.89 -14.60 -5.59
CA VAL A 168 -2.71 -14.22 -7.00
C VAL A 168 -2.27 -12.76 -7.14
N ASN A 169 -2.83 -11.85 -6.34
CA ASN A 169 -2.40 -10.45 -6.31
C ASN A 169 -0.98 -10.33 -5.75
N ALA A 170 -0.67 -11.03 -4.65
CA ALA A 170 0.67 -11.08 -4.09
C ALA A 170 1.71 -11.65 -5.08
N GLY A 171 1.39 -12.76 -5.75
CA GLY A 171 2.25 -13.38 -6.75
C GLY A 171 2.50 -12.46 -7.95
N ARG A 172 1.45 -11.82 -8.48
CA ARG A 172 1.60 -10.81 -9.56
C ARG A 172 2.45 -9.61 -9.12
N LEU A 173 2.33 -9.19 -7.86
CA LEU A 173 3.14 -8.13 -7.30
C LEU A 173 4.62 -8.52 -7.22
N ALA A 174 4.94 -9.75 -6.80
CA ALA A 174 6.32 -10.24 -6.70
C ALA A 174 6.99 -10.47 -8.07
N MET A 175 6.21 -10.76 -9.12
CA MET A 175 6.75 -11.02 -10.45
C MET A 175 7.08 -9.74 -11.22
N ARG A 176 8.26 -9.71 -11.87
CA ARG A 176 8.61 -8.67 -12.85
C ARG A 176 7.72 -8.78 -14.09
N GLY A 177 7.33 -7.63 -14.66
CA GLY A 177 6.49 -7.57 -15.86
C GLY A 177 5.03 -7.99 -15.65
N ARG A 178 4.60 -8.21 -14.41
CA ARG A 178 3.20 -8.47 -14.06
C ARG A 178 2.68 -7.39 -13.13
N GLU A 179 1.39 -7.08 -13.30
CA GLU A 179 0.67 -6.12 -12.49
C GLU A 179 -0.47 -6.84 -11.73
N PRO A 180 -0.58 -6.66 -10.40
CA PRO A 180 -1.72 -7.15 -9.65
C PRO A 180 -2.98 -6.34 -9.99
N ALA A 181 -4.16 -6.86 -9.62
CA ALA A 181 -5.39 -6.10 -9.82
C ALA A 181 -5.43 -4.87 -8.90
N PHE A 182 -4.91 -5.03 -7.69
CA PHE A 182 -4.81 -4.02 -6.65
C PHE A 182 -3.46 -4.13 -5.93
N LEU A 183 -3.02 -3.03 -5.31
CA LEU A 183 -1.85 -3.03 -4.45
C LEU A 183 -2.30 -3.07 -2.98
N PRO A 184 -1.59 -3.79 -2.09
CA PRO A 184 -1.93 -3.84 -0.68
C PRO A 184 -2.00 -2.44 -0.05
N CYS A 185 -3.08 -2.18 0.70
CA CYS A 185 -3.46 -0.81 1.06
C CYS A 185 -2.41 -0.11 1.93
N CYS A 186 -1.87 -0.80 2.94
CA CYS A 186 -0.88 -0.21 3.85
C CYS A 186 0.45 0.11 3.13
N PRO A 187 1.07 -0.83 2.39
CA PRO A 187 2.21 -0.53 1.52
C PRO A 187 1.95 0.59 0.50
N LYS A 188 0.79 0.59 -0.17
CA LYS A 188 0.40 1.63 -1.12
C LYS A 188 0.30 2.99 -0.44
N GLY A 189 -0.31 3.05 0.74
CA GLY A 189 -0.45 4.27 1.54
C GLY A 189 0.89 4.85 1.98
N MET A 190 1.83 4.01 2.39
CA MET A 190 3.21 4.43 2.70
C MET A 190 3.92 5.04 1.49
N LEU A 191 3.87 4.38 0.34
CA LEU A 191 4.50 4.91 -0.87
C LEU A 191 3.86 6.24 -1.33
N GLU A 192 2.53 6.35 -1.25
CA GLU A 192 1.85 7.61 -1.57
C GLU A 192 2.25 8.72 -0.58
N LEU A 193 2.41 8.41 0.71
CA LEU A 193 2.87 9.36 1.71
C LEU A 193 4.28 9.87 1.38
N LEU A 194 5.20 8.97 1.02
CA LEU A 194 6.56 9.33 0.60
C LEU A 194 6.53 10.22 -0.66
N ASP A 195 5.79 9.80 -1.69
CA ASP A 195 5.65 10.51 -2.96
C ASP A 195 5.12 11.94 -2.75
N ARG A 196 4.03 12.09 -1.99
CA ARG A 196 3.42 13.40 -1.68
C ARG A 196 4.28 14.26 -0.76
N SER A 197 5.15 13.63 0.01
CA SER A 197 6.11 14.32 0.87
C SER A 197 7.42 14.65 0.15
N GLY A 198 7.54 14.34 -1.14
CA GLY A 198 8.75 14.60 -1.93
C GLY A 198 9.94 13.73 -1.57
N ILE A 199 9.71 12.56 -0.95
CA ILE A 199 10.77 11.61 -0.58
C ILE A 199 10.84 10.52 -1.65
N SER A 200 11.93 10.50 -2.41
CA SER A 200 12.21 9.42 -3.36
C SER A 200 12.80 8.20 -2.66
N VAL A 201 12.39 7.00 -3.08
CA VAL A 201 13.01 5.72 -2.69
C VAL A 201 14.03 5.22 -3.73
N VAL A 202 14.15 5.89 -4.87
CA VAL A 202 15.01 5.47 -5.97
C VAL A 202 16.47 5.47 -5.53
N GLY A 203 17.19 4.37 -5.78
CA GLY A 203 18.59 4.21 -5.44
C GLY A 203 18.88 4.04 -3.94
N LYS A 204 17.84 3.98 -3.10
CA LYS A 204 17.99 3.88 -1.64
C LYS A 204 18.01 2.44 -1.15
N HIS A 205 18.67 2.20 -0.03
CA HIS A 205 18.53 0.98 0.76
C HIS A 205 17.37 1.15 1.76
N ALA A 206 16.39 0.26 1.69
CA ALA A 206 15.30 0.20 2.66
C ALA A 206 15.43 -1.03 3.56
N CYS A 207 15.24 -0.86 4.88
CA CYS A 207 15.12 -1.94 5.85
C CYS A 207 13.69 -2.01 6.36
N VAL A 208 13.03 -3.14 6.11
CA VAL A 208 11.67 -3.43 6.56
C VAL A 208 11.75 -4.39 7.75
N ILE A 209 11.39 -3.91 8.93
CA ILE A 209 11.39 -4.67 10.17
C ILE A 209 9.99 -5.26 10.36
N GLY A 210 9.86 -6.57 10.12
CA GLY A 210 8.60 -7.28 10.03
C GLY A 210 8.36 -7.85 8.63
N SER A 211 8.05 -9.14 8.56
CA SER A 211 7.88 -9.92 7.31
C SER A 211 6.43 -10.40 7.11
N SER A 212 5.45 -9.64 7.59
CA SER A 212 4.03 -10.01 7.47
C SER A 212 3.55 -10.05 6.01
N ASN A 213 2.52 -10.87 5.76
CA ASN A 213 1.89 -10.96 4.44
C ASN A 213 1.09 -9.69 4.08
N THR A 214 0.69 -8.91 5.07
CA THR A 214 -0.15 -7.70 4.89
C THR A 214 0.67 -6.43 4.69
N VAL A 215 1.91 -6.38 5.19
CA VAL A 215 2.75 -5.18 5.15
C VAL A 215 4.16 -5.48 4.64
N GLY A 216 4.94 -6.28 5.38
CA GLY A 216 6.38 -6.39 5.16
C GLY A 216 6.78 -6.93 3.78
N ASN A 217 6.28 -8.12 3.46
CA ASN A 217 6.55 -8.79 2.18
C ASN A 217 6.02 -8.03 0.95
N PRO A 218 4.78 -7.50 0.94
CA PRO A 218 4.33 -6.72 -0.20
C PRO A 218 5.07 -5.38 -0.33
N LEU A 219 5.40 -4.70 0.78
CA LEU A 219 6.14 -3.45 0.74
C LEU A 219 7.53 -3.64 0.13
N SER A 220 8.24 -4.73 0.46
CA SER A 220 9.57 -4.97 -0.07
C SER A 220 9.55 -5.10 -1.60
N SER A 221 8.57 -5.84 -2.14
CA SER A 221 8.35 -5.97 -3.58
C SER A 221 8.02 -4.62 -4.23
N MET A 222 7.19 -3.80 -3.57
CA MET A 222 6.79 -2.49 -4.07
C MET A 222 7.95 -1.48 -4.05
N LEU A 223 8.80 -1.50 -3.02
CA LEU A 223 10.01 -0.65 -2.94
C LEU A 223 11.00 -0.99 -4.06
N LEU A 224 11.26 -2.28 -4.30
CA LEU A 224 12.09 -2.72 -5.42
C LEU A 224 11.50 -2.28 -6.78
N LYS A 225 10.19 -2.44 -6.98
CA LYS A 225 9.50 -1.96 -8.20
C LYS A 225 9.55 -0.45 -8.36
N ARG A 226 9.62 0.31 -7.26
CA ARG A 226 9.83 1.77 -7.27
C ARG A 226 11.28 2.20 -7.43
N GLY A 227 12.21 1.25 -7.57
CA GLY A 227 13.61 1.54 -7.88
C GLY A 227 14.51 1.70 -6.66
N ALA A 228 14.11 1.21 -5.48
CA ALA A 228 15.06 1.04 -4.37
C ALA A 228 16.27 0.20 -4.83
N ALA A 229 17.48 0.61 -4.43
CA ALA A 229 18.71 -0.11 -4.79
C ALA A 229 18.78 -1.47 -4.10
N ALA A 230 18.30 -1.54 -2.85
CA ALA A 230 18.22 -2.75 -2.07
C ALA A 230 17.07 -2.67 -1.07
N VAL A 231 16.50 -3.83 -0.74
CA VAL A 231 15.55 -3.96 0.36
C VAL A 231 15.95 -5.14 1.23
N THR A 232 16.15 -4.89 2.52
CA THR A 232 16.36 -5.93 3.52
C THR A 232 15.07 -6.13 4.31
N VAL A 233 14.59 -7.37 4.40
CA VAL A 233 13.41 -7.72 5.20
C VAL A 233 13.87 -8.49 6.43
N CYS A 234 13.53 -8.00 7.61
CA CYS A 234 13.87 -8.61 8.87
C CYS A 234 12.68 -9.39 9.42
N ASP A 235 12.88 -10.66 9.73
CA ASP A 235 11.87 -11.50 10.39
C ASP A 235 11.83 -11.21 11.90
N THR A 236 10.63 -11.01 12.43
CA THR A 236 10.38 -10.73 13.85
C THR A 236 9.32 -11.66 14.45
N ARG A 237 9.03 -12.79 13.80
CA ARG A 237 8.03 -13.77 14.27
C ARG A 237 8.44 -14.44 15.59
N GLN A 238 9.74 -14.64 15.80
CA GLN A 238 10.26 -15.24 17.01
C GLN A 238 10.43 -14.20 18.14
N ALA A 239 10.61 -14.70 19.37
CA ALA A 239 11.05 -13.87 20.48
C ALA A 239 12.40 -13.22 20.12
N LEU A 240 12.54 -11.92 20.40
CA LEU A 240 13.75 -11.18 20.08
C LEU A 240 14.73 -11.29 21.25
N SER A 241 15.68 -12.22 21.14
CA SER A 241 16.85 -12.27 22.02
C SER A 241 17.69 -11.00 21.86
N GLU A 242 18.57 -10.74 22.82
CA GLU A 242 19.45 -9.57 22.75
C GLU A 242 20.37 -9.62 21.51
N GLU A 243 20.86 -10.80 21.15
CA GLU A 243 21.63 -11.02 19.93
C GLU A 243 20.82 -10.70 18.66
N HIS A 244 19.58 -11.17 18.57
CA HIS A 244 18.70 -10.82 17.46
C HIS A 244 18.48 -9.31 17.40
N ARG A 245 18.25 -8.63 18.53
CA ARG A 245 18.09 -7.17 18.56
C ARG A 245 19.34 -6.45 18.08
N ALA A 246 20.54 -6.90 18.49
CA ALA A 246 21.80 -6.32 18.05
C ALA A 246 21.99 -6.47 16.53
N GLN A 247 21.68 -7.65 15.97
CA GLN A 247 21.75 -7.89 14.53
C GLN A 247 20.76 -7.01 13.75
N LEU A 248 19.52 -6.91 14.22
CA LEU A 248 18.50 -6.04 13.61
C LEU A 248 18.91 -4.56 13.69
N THR A 249 19.51 -4.14 14.79
CA THR A 249 20.06 -2.77 14.97
C THR A 249 21.15 -2.50 13.93
N GLN A 250 22.08 -3.43 13.73
CA GLN A 250 23.16 -3.29 12.76
C GLN A 250 22.61 -3.16 11.33
N ILE A 251 21.66 -4.01 10.95
CA ILE A 251 21.04 -4.00 9.62
C ILE A 251 20.27 -2.70 9.39
N SER A 252 19.34 -2.34 10.29
CA SER A 252 18.49 -1.16 10.16
C SER A 252 19.28 0.14 10.10
N ARG A 253 20.39 0.23 10.84
CA ARG A 253 21.27 1.41 10.85
C ARG A 253 21.98 1.64 9.51
N SER A 254 22.03 0.66 8.61
CA SER A 254 22.60 0.85 7.27
C SER A 254 21.59 1.39 6.24
N ALA A 255 20.31 1.54 6.60
CA ALA A 255 19.26 1.88 5.65
C ALA A 255 18.98 3.39 5.55
N ASP A 256 18.64 3.86 4.35
CA ASP A 256 18.11 5.20 4.11
C ASP A 256 16.65 5.34 4.55
N LEU A 257 15.91 4.24 4.47
CA LEU A 257 14.51 4.13 4.84
C LEU A 257 14.35 2.96 5.83
N VAL A 258 13.85 3.23 7.02
CA VAL A 258 13.49 2.20 8.02
C VAL A 258 11.98 2.13 8.11
N VAL A 259 11.42 0.94 7.97
CA VAL A 259 9.99 0.68 8.15
C VAL A 259 9.80 -0.25 9.33
N ALA A 260 9.12 0.21 10.37
CA ALA A 260 8.80 -0.59 11.54
C ALA A 260 7.36 -1.11 11.44
N ALA A 261 7.20 -2.43 11.26
CA ALA A 261 5.91 -3.11 11.07
C ALA A 261 5.87 -4.43 11.86
N VAL A 262 6.19 -4.34 13.15
CA VAL A 262 6.36 -5.49 14.06
C VAL A 262 5.19 -5.66 15.04
N GLY A 263 4.43 -4.61 15.33
CA GLY A 263 3.39 -4.64 16.36
C GLY A 263 3.96 -4.85 17.77
N ARG A 264 5.04 -4.13 18.09
CA ARG A 264 5.71 -4.14 19.39
C ARG A 264 6.12 -2.72 19.74
N ALA A 265 5.41 -2.16 20.72
CA ALA A 265 5.59 -0.79 21.15
C ALA A 265 7.05 -0.45 21.49
N GLY A 266 7.56 0.64 20.90
CA GLY A 266 8.89 1.19 21.22
C GLY A 266 10.08 0.27 20.95
N LEU A 267 9.95 -0.76 20.09
CA LEU A 267 11.06 -1.66 19.75
C LEU A 267 12.22 -0.92 19.08
N VAL A 268 11.91 -0.03 18.13
CA VAL A 268 12.90 0.68 17.32
C VAL A 268 13.30 1.96 18.03
N THR A 269 14.55 2.01 18.48
CA THR A 269 15.11 3.13 19.26
C THR A 269 16.06 3.97 18.42
N ARG A 270 16.62 5.05 18.99
CA ARG A 270 17.62 5.89 18.31
C ARG A 270 18.80 5.11 17.73
N SER A 271 19.24 4.03 18.37
CA SER A 271 20.42 3.26 17.92
C SER A 271 20.18 2.48 16.62
N TRP A 272 18.92 2.23 16.25
CA TRP A 272 18.51 1.51 15.06
C TRP A 272 18.49 2.39 13.80
N VAL A 273 18.56 3.71 13.96
CA VAL A 273 18.34 4.66 12.88
C VAL A 273 19.62 5.45 12.62
N ARG A 274 20.13 5.43 11.40
CA ARG A 274 21.24 6.32 11.03
C ARG A 274 20.77 7.78 10.95
N PRO A 275 21.65 8.74 11.26
CA PRO A 275 21.36 10.15 11.04
C PRO A 275 20.89 10.42 9.61
N GLY A 276 19.78 11.14 9.48
CA GLY A 276 19.19 11.52 8.20
C GLY A 276 18.32 10.46 7.52
N ALA A 277 18.14 9.26 8.10
CA ALA A 277 17.22 8.26 7.56
C ALA A 277 15.75 8.72 7.66
N VAL A 278 14.91 8.22 6.77
CA VAL A 278 13.45 8.35 6.86
C VAL A 278 12.91 7.15 7.61
N VAL A 279 11.96 7.37 8.52
CA VAL A 279 11.36 6.31 9.33
C VAL A 279 9.84 6.30 9.13
N LEU A 280 9.30 5.13 8.79
CA LEU A 280 7.87 4.87 8.73
C LEU A 280 7.51 3.91 9.87
N ASP A 281 6.73 4.40 10.81
CA ASP A 281 6.14 3.64 11.91
C ASP A 281 4.75 3.18 11.51
N VAL A 282 4.62 1.88 11.26
CA VAL A 282 3.38 1.20 10.86
C VAL A 282 2.68 0.58 12.07
N GLY A 283 3.41 0.38 13.17
CA GLY A 283 2.91 -0.24 14.38
C GLY A 283 1.73 0.52 14.95
N ILE A 284 0.70 -0.23 15.36
CA ILE A 284 -0.41 0.28 16.13
C ILE A 284 -0.52 -0.62 17.35
N ASN A 285 -0.06 -0.12 18.48
CA ASN A 285 -0.05 -0.80 19.76
C ASN A 285 -0.89 0.02 20.75
N THR A 286 -1.47 -0.65 21.74
CA THR A 286 -2.22 0.02 22.82
C THR A 286 -1.45 -0.11 24.13
N GLU A 287 -1.11 1.02 24.74
CA GLU A 287 -0.45 1.09 26.05
C GLU A 287 -1.30 1.81 27.08
N GLY A 288 -1.33 1.24 28.29
CA GLY A 288 -1.84 1.89 29.50
C GLY A 288 -3.31 2.27 29.49
N LEU A 289 -3.74 2.91 30.59
CA LEU A 289 -5.05 3.52 30.74
C LEU A 289 -4.88 5.05 30.76
N VAL A 290 -5.12 5.74 29.64
CA VAL A 290 -4.98 7.21 29.52
C VAL A 290 -6.28 7.88 29.05
N PRO A 291 -6.81 8.92 29.74
CA PRO A 291 -8.09 9.54 29.38
C PRO A 291 -8.09 10.08 27.94
N GLY A 292 -9.13 9.77 27.14
CA GLY A 292 -9.36 10.40 25.84
C GLY A 292 -9.73 9.46 24.68
N GLU A 293 -9.25 8.22 24.69
CA GLU A 293 -9.69 7.16 23.77
C GLU A 293 -10.17 5.98 24.58
N HIS A 294 -11.39 5.50 24.33
CA HIS A 294 -12.02 4.46 25.14
C HIS A 294 -12.16 3.18 24.33
N SER A 295 -11.77 2.06 24.92
CA SER A 295 -12.10 0.73 24.41
C SER A 295 -13.62 0.52 24.42
N ALA A 296 -14.12 -0.51 23.76
CA ALA A 296 -15.55 -0.84 23.72
C ALA A 296 -16.15 -1.06 25.12
N ASP A 297 -15.31 -1.36 26.13
CA ASP A 297 -15.68 -1.49 27.54
C ASP A 297 -15.45 -0.21 28.38
N GLY A 298 -15.19 0.93 27.72
CA GLY A 298 -14.99 2.22 28.37
C GLY A 298 -13.60 2.43 28.97
N ARG A 299 -12.66 1.50 28.81
CA ARG A 299 -11.30 1.67 29.36
C ARG A 299 -10.46 2.63 28.52
N PRO A 300 -9.86 3.66 29.13
CA PRO A 300 -8.99 4.58 28.42
C PRO A 300 -7.78 3.83 27.84
N PHE A 301 -7.24 4.19 26.67
CA PHE A 301 -6.00 3.62 26.14
C PHE A 301 -5.21 4.66 25.34
N ARG A 302 -3.90 4.45 25.18
CA ARG A 302 -3.06 5.26 24.29
C ARG A 302 -2.57 4.42 23.12
N VAL A 303 -2.77 4.92 21.90
CA VAL A 303 -2.16 4.33 20.70
C VAL A 303 -0.71 4.78 20.57
N VAL A 304 0.20 3.81 20.45
CA VAL A 304 1.64 4.03 20.27
C VAL A 304 2.17 3.17 19.13
N GLY A 305 3.27 3.61 18.53
CA GLY A 305 3.90 2.91 17.42
C GLY A 305 5.01 1.97 17.85
N ASP A 306 5.63 1.32 16.87
CA ASP A 306 6.78 0.44 17.07
C ASP A 306 8.09 1.21 17.33
N VAL A 307 8.07 2.54 17.12
CA VAL A 307 9.22 3.42 17.23
C VAL A 307 9.16 4.26 18.51
N LEU A 308 10.27 4.37 19.23
CA LEU A 308 10.43 5.37 20.29
C LEU A 308 10.56 6.78 19.67
N HIS A 309 9.42 7.36 19.33
CA HIS A 309 9.31 8.60 18.57
C HIS A 309 10.16 9.75 19.13
N GLY A 310 10.18 9.92 20.46
CA GLY A 310 10.94 10.99 21.13
C GLY A 310 12.45 10.91 20.86
N GLU A 311 13.02 9.72 20.81
CA GLU A 311 14.45 9.55 20.55
C GLU A 311 14.77 9.56 19.05
N VAL A 312 13.95 8.86 18.25
CA VAL A 312 14.19 8.68 16.81
C VAL A 312 13.96 9.98 16.03
N SER A 313 13.01 10.82 16.46
CA SER A 313 12.80 12.15 15.89
C SER A 313 14.02 13.07 16.02
N GLN A 314 14.98 12.78 16.89
CA GLN A 314 16.21 13.56 17.03
C GLN A 314 17.31 13.14 16.03
N VAL A 315 17.13 12.06 15.28
CA VAL A 315 18.16 11.55 14.34
C VAL A 315 17.63 11.35 12.92
N ALA A 316 16.34 11.04 12.77
CA ALA A 316 15.70 10.86 11.47
C ALA A 316 15.58 12.20 10.73
N SER A 317 15.62 12.17 9.39
CA SER A 317 15.26 13.35 8.58
C SER A 317 13.76 13.55 8.49
N ALA A 318 12.99 12.45 8.52
CA ALA A 318 11.54 12.46 8.54
C ALA A 318 11.00 11.22 9.28
N LEU A 319 9.88 11.38 9.98
CA LEU A 319 9.26 10.34 10.80
C LEU A 319 7.74 10.45 10.74
N THR A 320 7.03 9.33 10.57
CA THR A 320 5.57 9.30 10.74
C THR A 320 5.18 9.28 12.21
N PRO A 321 4.18 10.06 12.63
CA PRO A 321 3.64 9.97 13.98
C PRO A 321 2.73 8.75 14.12
N VAL A 322 2.58 8.26 15.35
CA VAL A 322 1.53 7.31 15.73
C VAL A 322 0.79 7.86 16.95
N PRO A 323 -0.54 8.08 16.86
CA PRO A 323 -1.40 7.94 15.67
C PRO A 323 -1.19 9.05 14.63
N GLY A 324 -1.85 8.93 13.46
CA GLY A 324 -1.89 9.98 12.44
C GLY A 324 -0.88 9.85 11.29
N GLY A 325 -0.02 8.82 11.31
CA GLY A 325 0.90 8.49 10.22
C GLY A 325 0.27 7.55 9.19
N VAL A 326 0.66 6.27 9.22
CA VAL A 326 0.32 5.30 8.16
C VAL A 326 -1.16 4.91 8.15
N GLY A 327 -1.82 4.82 9.31
CA GLY A 327 -3.21 4.36 9.43
C GLY A 327 -4.22 5.06 8.50
N PRO A 328 -4.32 6.41 8.53
CA PRO A 328 -5.20 7.16 7.62
C PRO A 328 -4.88 6.94 6.13
N MET A 329 -3.60 6.76 5.78
CA MET A 329 -3.17 6.51 4.41
C MET A 329 -3.66 5.15 3.90
N THR A 330 -3.70 4.13 4.77
CA THR A 330 -4.24 2.81 4.44
C THR A 330 -5.73 2.89 4.08
N ILE A 331 -6.51 3.71 4.78
CA ILE A 331 -7.94 3.89 4.48
C ILE A 331 -8.13 4.62 3.14
N ALA A 332 -7.35 5.67 2.87
CA ALA A 332 -7.39 6.35 1.58
C ALA A 332 -6.99 5.42 0.41
N ALA A 333 -5.99 4.58 0.62
CA ALA A 333 -5.57 3.57 -0.35
C ALA A 333 -6.68 2.55 -0.66
N LEU A 334 -7.43 2.12 0.37
CA LEU A 334 -8.59 1.23 0.24
C LEU A 334 -9.69 1.89 -0.60
N MET A 335 -10.06 3.15 -0.29
CA MET A 335 -11.07 3.88 -1.07
C MET A 335 -10.67 3.98 -2.55
N GLN A 336 -9.39 4.24 -2.83
CA GLN A 336 -8.92 4.28 -4.21
C GLN A 336 -8.94 2.90 -4.87
N ASN A 337 -8.59 1.81 -4.17
CA ASN A 337 -8.71 0.46 -4.71
C ASN A 337 -10.16 0.10 -5.02
N THR A 338 -11.11 0.51 -4.17
CA THR A 338 -12.56 0.32 -4.42
C THR A 338 -13.03 1.08 -5.66
N LEU A 339 -12.60 2.33 -5.84
CA LEU A 339 -12.88 3.09 -7.07
C LEU A 339 -12.33 2.35 -8.30
N LEU A 340 -11.08 1.88 -8.25
CA LEU A 340 -10.48 1.09 -9.33
C LEU A 340 -11.25 -0.21 -9.61
N ALA A 341 -11.77 -0.88 -8.57
CA ALA A 341 -12.57 -2.09 -8.70
C ALA A 341 -13.86 -1.82 -9.47
N ALA A 342 -14.55 -0.71 -9.17
CA ALA A 342 -15.74 -0.29 -9.91
C ALA A 342 -15.43 0.03 -11.37
N GLU A 343 -14.31 0.72 -11.64
CA GLU A 343 -13.87 0.98 -13.01
C GLU A 343 -13.55 -0.30 -13.80
N HIS A 344 -12.91 -1.28 -13.15
CA HIS A 344 -12.62 -2.59 -13.74
C HIS A 344 -13.89 -3.37 -14.05
N ALA A 345 -14.86 -3.38 -13.14
CA ALA A 345 -16.15 -4.02 -13.34
C ALA A 345 -16.88 -3.44 -14.55
N ARG A 346 -16.86 -2.11 -14.72
CA ARG A 346 -17.45 -1.41 -15.88
C ARG A 346 -16.82 -1.83 -17.21
N ARG A 347 -15.49 -1.95 -17.28
CA ARG A 347 -14.78 -2.32 -18.53
C ARG A 347 -15.12 -3.72 -19.01
N LYS A 348 -15.55 -4.62 -18.12
CA LYS A 348 -15.93 -5.99 -18.46
C LYS A 348 -17.39 -6.15 -18.91
N GLN A 349 -18.24 -5.13 -18.76
CA GLN A 349 -19.61 -5.20 -19.25
C GLN A 349 -19.66 -5.02 -20.78
N PRO A 350 -20.37 -5.89 -21.53
CA PRO A 350 -20.51 -5.79 -22.98
C PRO A 350 -21.30 -4.51 -23.31
N GLY A 351 -20.59 -3.43 -23.65
CA GLY A 351 -21.17 -2.11 -23.91
C GLY A 351 -20.22 -0.95 -23.64
N GLY A 352 -19.16 -1.16 -22.85
CA GLY A 352 -18.11 -0.15 -22.65
C GLY A 352 -17.25 0.03 -23.90
N LYS A 353 -17.54 1.04 -24.73
CA LYS A 353 -16.68 1.45 -25.85
C LYS A 353 -15.26 1.72 -25.33
N ALA A 354 -14.34 0.78 -25.56
CA ALA A 354 -12.92 1.06 -25.47
C ALA A 354 -12.59 2.08 -26.57
N SER A 355 -12.25 3.32 -26.20
CA SER A 355 -11.75 4.30 -27.16
C SER A 355 -10.39 3.80 -27.68
N LYS A 356 -10.39 3.11 -28.82
CA LYS A 356 -9.17 2.95 -29.62
C LYS A 356 -8.85 4.31 -30.23
N ALA A 357 -7.83 4.97 -29.69
CA ALA A 357 -7.21 6.13 -30.32
C ALA A 357 -5.78 5.76 -30.72
N ALA A 358 -5.60 5.69 -32.04
CA ALA A 358 -4.38 5.92 -32.82
C ALA A 358 -3.12 5.09 -32.52
N SER A 359 -2.92 4.06 -33.36
CA SER A 359 -1.61 3.77 -33.97
C SER A 359 -1.85 3.32 -35.41
N GLN A 360 -2.27 4.26 -36.25
CA GLN A 360 -1.94 4.21 -37.67
C GLN A 360 -0.73 5.11 -37.82
N ASP A 361 0.44 4.51 -38.02
CA ASP A 361 1.53 5.15 -38.75
C ASP A 361 2.20 4.07 -39.60
N SER A 362 1.97 4.24 -40.91
CA SER A 362 2.79 3.89 -42.06
C SER A 362 4.10 3.14 -41.79
N HIS A 363 4.25 1.97 -42.41
CA HIS A 363 5.53 1.57 -43.04
C HIS A 363 5.20 1.00 -44.43
N GLY A 364 5.52 1.79 -45.46
CA GLY A 364 5.59 1.34 -46.84
C GLY A 364 7.03 0.98 -47.20
N ALA A 365 7.13 -0.14 -47.92
CA ALA A 365 8.08 -0.47 -48.99
C ALA A 365 9.60 -0.63 -48.73
N GLY A 366 10.12 -1.73 -49.32
CA GLY A 366 11.53 -2.07 -49.53
C GLY A 366 11.95 -3.21 -48.59
N GLY A 367 12.24 -4.44 -49.00
CA GLY A 367 12.82 -4.92 -50.26
C GLY A 367 13.99 -5.84 -49.90
N ASP A 368 14.11 -6.93 -50.63
CA ASP A 368 15.22 -7.90 -50.66
C ASP A 368 15.23 -9.06 -49.67
N GLY A 369 14.84 -10.21 -50.23
CA GLY A 369 14.95 -11.52 -49.64
C GLY A 369 16.39 -12.01 -49.50
N LYS A 370 16.56 -12.98 -48.60
CA LYS A 370 17.52 -14.06 -48.77
C LYS A 370 17.02 -15.26 -47.97
N LYS A 371 16.76 -16.34 -48.72
CA LYS A 371 16.54 -17.70 -48.23
C LYS A 371 17.74 -18.11 -47.38
N PHE A 372 17.49 -18.65 -46.20
CA PHE A 372 18.50 -19.42 -45.46
C PHE A 372 18.14 -20.89 -45.56
N THR A 373 18.94 -21.60 -46.33
CA THR A 373 19.01 -23.06 -46.38
C THR A 373 19.76 -23.57 -45.15
N ASP A 374 19.23 -24.65 -44.60
CA ASP A 374 19.82 -25.52 -43.60
C ASP A 374 21.14 -26.15 -44.10
N PRO A 375 22.12 -26.39 -43.21
CA PRO A 375 22.84 -27.65 -43.28
C PRO A 375 23.03 -28.32 -41.91
N ALA A 376 22.42 -29.51 -41.83
CA ALA A 376 22.83 -30.74 -41.16
C ALA A 376 24.12 -30.74 -40.30
N ALA A 377 23.98 -31.24 -39.08
CA ALA A 377 24.82 -32.26 -38.46
C ALA A 377 23.99 -33.07 -37.46
#